data_AF-A0A1M6DFB1-F1
#
_entry.id   AF-A0A1M6DFB1-F1
#
_cell.length_a   1.000
_cell.length_b   1.000
_cell.length_c   1.000
_cell.angle_alpha   90.00
_cell.angle_beta   90.00
_cell.angle_gamma   90.00
#
_symmetry.space_group_name_H-M   'P 1'
#
loop_
_entity.id
_entity.type
_entity.pdbx_description
1 polymer ?
#
loop_
_entity_poly.entity_id
_entity_poly.type
_entity_poly.pdbx_seq_one_letter_code
_entity_poly.pdbx_strand_id
1 'polypeptide(L)'
;MFDIREEMKHFRPIDLANLRQKLGQIPEDMQHAIELYNKALEDVAGQNEDMAIIALKKAIAIYPAFYEAMNLMGVCYDSLGDEESARIMFNKVIEMDDNSIRAQHYLDRLDGKEEGKTPGNVRSKKREKSQLASWISRGLSPEKAAPYYLKYILGFVVGIIAMGVLWLLVPADKPLLQISPRVDGEQQIKVLKEDNERLNQIVNELTSSLETANQKESQLRNELVQYQEWSKTLRQLDKLASAGKYRDLIMEIEKLDGLSIPSEIENEIMLLYDECKPKAIDQIYESARNLYNGNASRKSKDVYRQAADEFKLAIKIMEELDENSKPKNMLPIYYYGGKAIALSEYPSRDEAREEALKCFRTIVEVAPNTEYGRYARARISEIEAGKTIKH
;
A
#
# COMPACT_ATOMS: atom_id res chain seq x y z
N MET A 1 17.05 -18.92 15.26
CA MET A 1 16.75 -17.83 16.20
C MET A 1 18.02 -17.20 16.74
N PHE A 2 18.40 -16.10 16.11
CA PHE A 2 19.54 -15.27 16.44
C PHE A 2 19.26 -14.49 17.72
N ASP A 3 20.31 -14.33 18.54
CA ASP A 3 20.26 -13.36 19.63
C ASP A 3 20.47 -11.97 19.04
N ILE A 4 19.38 -11.23 18.90
CA ILE A 4 19.40 -9.93 18.26
C ILE A 4 20.34 -8.93 18.95
N ARG A 5 20.58 -9.07 20.27
CA ARG A 5 21.49 -8.19 21.01
C ARG A 5 22.95 -8.43 20.62
N GLU A 6 23.31 -9.67 20.32
CA GLU A 6 24.64 -10.02 19.82
C GLU A 6 24.80 -9.57 18.36
N GLU A 7 23.79 -9.79 17.53
CA GLU A 7 23.84 -9.39 16.11
C GLU A 7 23.92 -7.87 15.93
N MET A 8 23.28 -7.09 16.79
CA MET A 8 23.35 -5.63 16.76
C MET A 8 24.76 -5.06 16.92
N LYS A 9 25.72 -5.83 17.46
CA LYS A 9 27.14 -5.42 17.50
C LYS A 9 27.78 -5.37 16.10
N HIS A 10 27.19 -6.09 15.14
CA HIS A 10 27.66 -6.18 13.76
C HIS A 10 27.04 -5.14 12.84
N PHE A 11 25.95 -4.48 13.27
CA PHE A 11 25.31 -3.40 12.54
C PHE A 11 25.67 -2.05 13.16
N ARG A 12 26.02 -1.07 12.33
CA ARG A 12 26.39 0.27 12.79
C ARG A 12 25.52 1.32 12.10
N PRO A 13 25.15 2.40 12.81
CA PRO A 13 24.51 3.54 12.18
C PRO A 13 25.46 4.17 11.16
N ILE A 14 24.89 4.62 10.06
CA ILE A 14 25.61 5.26 8.96
C ILE A 14 25.55 6.77 9.19
N ASP A 15 26.71 7.38 9.41
CA ASP A 15 26.84 8.82 9.57
C ASP A 15 26.77 9.53 8.21
N LEU A 16 25.64 10.19 7.96
CA LEU A 16 25.37 10.95 6.74
C LEU A 16 26.36 12.11 6.52
N ALA A 17 26.84 12.76 7.58
CA ALA A 17 27.76 13.89 7.45
C ALA A 17 29.14 13.42 6.93
N ASN A 18 29.66 12.35 7.53
CA ASN A 18 30.91 11.72 7.08
C ASN A 18 30.76 11.10 5.68
N LEU A 19 29.60 10.49 5.40
CA LEU A 19 29.32 9.91 4.09
C LEU A 19 29.28 10.98 2.99
N ARG A 20 28.63 12.13 3.23
CA ARG A 20 28.62 13.29 2.31
C ARG A 20 30.02 13.84 2.08
N GLN A 21 30.85 13.89 3.12
CA GLN A 21 32.24 14.34 2.98
C GLN A 21 33.07 13.43 2.07
N LYS A 22 32.82 12.12 2.08
CA LYS A 22 33.56 11.13 1.27
C LYS A 22 33.07 11.02 -0.17
N LEU A 23 31.76 11.07 -0.38
CA LEU A 23 31.12 10.81 -1.68
C LEU A 23 30.66 12.10 -2.39
N GLY A 24 30.69 13.25 -1.72
CA GLY A 24 30.18 14.50 -2.24
C GLY A 24 28.65 14.57 -2.17
N GLN A 25 27.98 14.70 -3.31
CA GLN A 25 26.51 14.71 -3.36
C GLN A 25 25.97 13.29 -3.24
N ILE A 26 25.18 13.04 -2.20
CA ILE A 26 24.44 11.79 -2.02
C ILE A 26 23.02 12.02 -2.56
N PRO A 27 22.48 11.14 -3.42
CA PRO A 27 21.07 11.21 -3.86
C PRO A 27 20.11 11.29 -2.68
N GLU A 28 19.05 12.09 -2.79
CA GLU A 28 18.07 12.28 -1.70
C GLU A 28 17.44 10.96 -1.25
N ASP A 29 17.10 10.07 -2.20
CA ASP A 29 16.55 8.75 -1.92
C ASP A 29 17.47 7.89 -1.04
N MET A 30 18.78 7.93 -1.32
CA MET A 30 19.78 7.21 -0.54
C MET A 30 19.90 7.79 0.87
N GLN A 31 19.78 9.11 1.03
CA GLN A 31 19.79 9.77 2.34
C GLN A 31 18.57 9.35 3.17
N HIS A 32 17.37 9.43 2.59
CA HIS A 32 16.14 9.00 3.27
C HIS A 32 16.16 7.51 3.65
N ALA A 33 16.68 6.65 2.78
CA ALA A 33 16.85 5.24 3.09
C ALA A 33 17.80 5.01 4.27
N ILE A 34 18.92 5.74 4.32
CA ILE A 34 19.88 5.67 5.45
C ILE A 34 19.26 6.16 6.75
N GLU A 35 18.47 7.24 6.73
CA GLU A 35 17.77 7.74 7.93
C GLU A 35 16.80 6.69 8.49
N LEU A 36 16.02 6.05 7.60
CA LEU A 36 15.12 4.96 7.98
C LEU A 36 15.86 3.74 8.53
N TYR A 37 17.02 3.39 7.95
CA TYR A 37 17.87 2.32 8.47
C TYR A 37 18.45 2.64 9.85
N ASN A 38 18.94 3.85 10.06
CA ASN A 38 19.44 4.28 11.37
C ASN A 38 18.33 4.27 12.43
N LYS A 39 17.13 4.72 12.06
CA LYS A 39 15.95 4.63 12.93
C LYS A 39 15.61 3.16 13.24
N ALA A 40 15.66 2.27 12.25
CA ALA A 40 15.41 0.86 12.49
C ALA A 40 16.41 0.25 13.49
N LEU A 41 17.69 0.65 13.44
CA LEU A 41 18.68 0.22 14.43
C LEU A 41 18.32 0.67 15.86
N GLU A 42 17.80 1.89 16.01
CA GLU A 42 17.31 2.40 17.30
C GLU A 42 16.09 1.60 17.78
N ASP A 43 15.15 1.31 16.88
CA ASP A 43 13.95 0.52 17.18
C ASP A 43 14.31 -0.91 17.61
N VAL A 44 15.27 -1.57 16.95
CA VAL A 44 15.80 -2.88 17.37
C VAL A 44 16.48 -2.81 18.73
N ALA A 45 17.30 -1.76 18.97
CA ALA A 45 17.92 -1.57 20.28
C ALA A 45 16.89 -1.35 21.39
N GLY A 46 15.74 -0.75 21.05
CA GLY A 46 14.58 -0.57 21.93
C GLY A 46 13.67 -1.78 22.08
N GLN A 47 14.02 -2.95 21.52
CA GLN A 47 13.19 -4.17 21.50
C GLN A 47 11.83 -3.97 20.81
N ASN A 48 11.79 -3.15 19.75
CA ASN A 48 10.62 -2.91 18.92
C ASN A 48 10.87 -3.43 17.49
N GLU A 49 11.13 -4.72 17.34
CA GLU A 49 11.52 -5.35 16.08
C GLU A 49 10.47 -5.18 14.97
N ASP A 50 9.17 -5.18 15.29
CA ASP A 50 8.09 -4.93 14.34
C ASP A 50 8.19 -3.54 13.69
N MET A 51 8.49 -2.52 14.49
CA MET A 51 8.66 -1.15 14.01
C MET A 51 9.92 -1.03 13.16
N ALA A 52 11.01 -1.70 13.57
CA ALA A 52 12.23 -1.78 12.80
C ALA A 52 11.99 -2.42 11.42
N ILE A 53 11.25 -3.52 11.34
CA ILE A 53 10.89 -4.16 10.06
C ILE A 53 10.09 -3.21 9.16
N ILE A 54 9.15 -2.42 9.72
CA ILE A 54 8.41 -1.41 8.94
C ILE A 54 9.36 -0.34 8.38
N ALA A 55 10.29 0.16 9.20
CA ALA A 55 11.27 1.15 8.77
C ALA A 55 12.22 0.58 7.70
N LEU A 56 12.69 -0.66 7.86
CA LEU A 56 13.56 -1.35 6.90
C LEU A 56 12.85 -1.64 5.57
N LYS A 57 11.59 -2.06 5.59
CA LYS A 57 10.78 -2.23 4.37
C LYS A 57 10.69 -0.92 3.58
N LYS A 58 10.48 0.22 4.27
CA LYS A 58 10.47 1.54 3.62
C LYS A 58 11.84 1.91 3.07
N ALA A 59 12.91 1.67 3.82
CA ALA A 59 14.29 1.95 3.39
C ALA A 59 14.64 1.16 2.11
N ILE A 60 14.31 -0.13 2.07
CA ILE A 60 14.54 -1.01 0.92
C ILE A 60 13.65 -0.63 -0.27
N ALA A 61 12.41 -0.18 -0.04
CA ALA A 61 11.55 0.29 -1.12
C ALA A 61 12.10 1.57 -1.79
N ILE A 62 12.71 2.47 -1.02
CA ILE A 62 13.33 3.69 -1.53
C ILE A 62 14.68 3.40 -2.19
N TYR A 63 15.50 2.53 -1.60
CA TYR A 63 16.80 2.13 -2.14
C TYR A 63 16.91 0.59 -2.20
N PRO A 64 16.51 -0.03 -3.33
CA PRO A 64 16.46 -1.50 -3.46
C PRO A 64 17.80 -2.21 -3.29
N ALA A 65 18.93 -1.54 -3.57
CA ALA A 65 20.28 -2.10 -3.41
C ALA A 65 20.85 -1.89 -1.99
N PHE A 66 20.01 -1.77 -0.95
CA PHE A 66 20.45 -1.57 0.43
C PHE A 66 20.73 -2.89 1.16
N TYR A 67 21.85 -3.53 0.84
CA TYR A 67 22.20 -4.86 1.38
C TYR A 67 22.28 -4.92 2.91
N GLU A 68 22.77 -3.86 3.55
CA GLU A 68 22.88 -3.82 5.01
C GLU A 68 21.50 -3.76 5.69
N ALA A 69 20.54 -3.04 5.10
CA ALA A 69 19.16 -3.00 5.59
C ALA A 69 18.45 -4.34 5.40
N MET A 70 18.69 -5.03 4.28
CA MET A 70 18.14 -6.38 4.04
C MET A 70 18.70 -7.41 5.01
N ASN A 71 20.01 -7.38 5.27
CA ASN A 71 20.65 -8.24 6.27
C ASN A 71 20.06 -8.01 7.67
N LEU A 72 19.89 -6.75 8.08
CA LEU A 72 19.27 -6.42 9.37
C LEU A 72 17.81 -6.89 9.43
N MET A 73 17.07 -6.73 8.35
CA MET A 73 15.66 -7.16 8.29
C MET A 73 15.54 -8.69 8.37
N GLY A 74 16.45 -9.44 7.73
CA GLY A 74 16.51 -10.90 7.86
C GLY A 74 16.80 -11.35 9.29
N VAL A 75 17.70 -10.64 10.00
CA VAL A 75 17.97 -10.91 11.42
C VAL A 75 16.73 -10.64 12.29
N CYS A 76 16.01 -9.53 12.04
CA CYS A 76 14.78 -9.22 12.76
C CYS A 76 13.67 -10.26 12.53
N TYR A 77 13.56 -10.80 11.31
CA TYR A 77 12.60 -11.85 11.01
C TYR A 77 12.91 -13.16 11.76
N ASP A 78 14.17 -13.60 11.75
CA ASP A 78 14.57 -14.80 12.49
C ASP A 78 14.41 -14.61 14.00
N SER A 79 14.67 -13.41 14.54
CA SER A 79 14.45 -13.12 15.97
C SER A 79 12.97 -13.02 16.36
N LEU A 80 12.05 -13.00 15.40
CA LEU A 80 10.60 -13.12 15.64
C LEU A 80 10.09 -14.54 15.36
N GLY A 81 10.98 -15.46 14.97
CA GLY A 81 10.65 -16.85 14.63
C GLY A 81 10.15 -17.04 13.19
N ASP A 82 10.22 -16.00 12.35
CA ASP A 82 9.87 -16.07 10.92
C ASP A 82 11.11 -16.38 10.07
N GLU A 83 11.51 -17.65 10.12
CA GLU A 83 12.70 -18.14 9.43
C GLU A 83 12.58 -18.07 7.90
N GLU A 84 11.38 -18.29 7.34
CA GLU A 84 11.16 -18.24 5.89
C GLU A 84 11.40 -16.83 5.35
N SER A 85 10.82 -15.81 5.99
CA SER A 85 11.06 -14.41 5.61
C SER A 85 12.52 -14.02 5.78
N ALA A 86 13.20 -14.52 6.82
CA ALA A 86 14.62 -14.30 7.02
C ALA A 86 15.47 -14.85 5.86
N ARG A 87 15.25 -16.11 5.46
CA ARG A 87 15.92 -16.75 4.32
C ARG A 87 15.70 -15.97 3.03
N ILE A 88 14.47 -15.52 2.77
CA ILE A 88 14.16 -14.72 1.58
C ILE A 88 15.02 -13.46 1.52
N MET A 89 15.19 -12.76 2.65
CA MET A 89 16.00 -11.53 2.68
C MET A 89 17.49 -11.82 2.47
N PHE A 90 18.04 -12.87 3.08
CA PHE A 90 19.45 -13.22 2.86
C PHE A 90 19.72 -13.71 1.43
N ASN A 91 18.82 -14.50 0.85
CA ASN A 91 18.94 -14.92 -0.55
C ASN A 91 18.89 -13.72 -1.51
N LYS A 92 18.00 -12.75 -1.28
CA LYS A 92 17.96 -11.51 -2.08
C LYS A 92 19.30 -10.76 -2.04
N VAL A 93 19.96 -10.71 -0.89
CA VAL A 93 21.28 -10.07 -0.79
C VAL A 93 22.32 -10.82 -1.63
N ILE A 94 22.31 -12.15 -1.61
CA ILE A 94 23.24 -12.98 -2.39
C ILE A 94 22.97 -12.84 -3.89
N GLU A 95 21.72 -12.80 -4.31
CA GLU A 95 21.33 -12.61 -5.73
C GLU A 95 21.81 -11.26 -6.30
N MET A 96 21.90 -10.23 -5.46
CA MET A 96 22.34 -8.90 -5.89
C MET A 96 23.84 -8.64 -5.67
N ASP A 97 24.46 -9.35 -4.72
CA ASP A 97 25.89 -9.30 -4.43
C ASP A 97 26.44 -10.70 -4.14
N ASP A 98 27.02 -11.32 -5.18
CA ASP A 98 27.66 -12.63 -5.14
C ASP A 98 28.81 -12.74 -4.11
N ASN A 99 29.28 -11.61 -3.55
CA ASN A 99 30.36 -11.57 -2.56
C ASN A 99 29.86 -11.21 -1.14
N SER A 100 28.55 -11.26 -0.89
CA SER A 100 27.98 -10.98 0.44
C SER A 100 28.20 -12.13 1.43
N ILE A 101 29.39 -12.14 2.04
CA ILE A 101 29.82 -13.13 3.05
C ILE A 101 28.84 -13.20 4.22
N ARG A 102 28.26 -12.05 4.62
CA ARG A 102 27.38 -11.95 5.79
C ARG A 102 26.02 -12.63 5.55
N ALA A 103 25.39 -12.41 4.39
CA ALA A 103 24.13 -13.06 4.06
C ALA A 103 24.29 -14.57 3.95
N GLN A 104 25.37 -15.03 3.34
CA GLN A 104 25.69 -16.46 3.25
C GLN A 104 25.92 -17.09 4.63
N HIS A 105 26.64 -16.41 5.51
CA HIS A 105 26.85 -16.86 6.90
C HIS A 105 25.52 -16.98 7.67
N TYR A 106 24.58 -16.04 7.49
CA TYR A 106 23.25 -16.17 8.11
C TYR A 106 22.48 -17.37 7.57
N LEU A 107 22.50 -17.63 6.25
CA LEU A 107 21.88 -18.83 5.69
C LEU A 107 22.52 -20.12 6.21
N ASP A 108 23.85 -20.18 6.29
CA ASP A 108 24.55 -21.36 6.81
C ASP A 108 24.21 -21.62 8.29
N ARG A 109 24.00 -20.56 9.08
CA ARG A 109 23.50 -20.69 10.46
C ARG A 109 22.05 -21.17 10.53
N LEU A 110 21.17 -20.68 9.65
CA LEU A 110 19.79 -21.17 9.55
C LEU A 110 19.73 -22.62 9.06
N ASP A 111 20.68 -23.06 8.23
CA ASP A 111 20.81 -24.45 7.78
C ASP A 111 21.45 -25.38 8.83
N GLY A 112 21.86 -24.85 9.99
CA GLY A 112 22.51 -25.63 11.05
C GLY A 112 23.92 -26.11 10.70
N LYS A 113 24.61 -25.45 9.75
CA LYS A 113 25.94 -25.85 9.27
C LYS A 113 27.09 -25.36 10.15
N GLU A 114 26.82 -24.55 11.18
CA GLU A 114 27.84 -23.98 12.06
C GLU A 114 27.86 -24.58 13.47
N GLU A 115 28.52 -25.72 13.62
CA GLU A 115 29.29 -25.99 14.84
C GLU A 115 30.72 -25.44 14.66
N GLY A 116 30.92 -24.20 15.13
CA GLY A 116 32.22 -23.70 15.58
C GLY A 116 33.16 -23.08 14.53
N LYS A 117 33.22 -21.74 14.51
CA LYS A 117 34.44 -20.92 14.75
C LYS A 117 34.22 -19.44 14.37
N THR A 118 34.34 -18.55 15.34
CA THR A 118 34.84 -17.17 15.12
C THR A 118 36.29 -17.08 15.60
N PRO A 119 37.03 -15.98 15.32
CA PRO A 119 37.32 -15.43 14.02
C PRO A 119 38.85 -15.48 13.77
N GLY A 120 39.29 -15.85 12.58
CA GLY A 120 40.72 -15.82 12.27
C GLY A 120 41.05 -16.42 10.93
N ASN A 121 41.48 -15.56 10.00
CA ASN A 121 42.24 -15.93 8.80
C ASN A 121 41.76 -17.20 8.07
N VAL A 122 40.66 -17.10 7.33
CA VAL A 122 40.33 -18.12 6.34
C VAL A 122 40.82 -17.65 4.98
N ARG A 123 42.04 -18.14 4.68
CA ARG A 123 42.62 -18.40 3.37
C ARG A 123 41.74 -18.06 2.17
N SER A 124 42.28 -17.19 1.33
CA SER A 124 41.96 -17.11 -0.09
C SER A 124 41.80 -18.51 -0.69
N LYS A 125 40.71 -18.71 -1.44
CA LYS A 125 40.52 -19.87 -2.31
C LYS A 125 41.81 -20.09 -3.11
N LYS A 126 42.36 -21.29 -2.96
CA LYS A 126 43.60 -21.76 -3.58
C LYS A 126 43.43 -21.70 -5.09
N ARG A 127 43.90 -20.61 -5.72
CA ARG A 127 44.14 -20.57 -7.17
C ARG A 127 45.22 -21.59 -7.49
N GLU A 128 44.89 -22.52 -8.37
CA GLU A 128 45.79 -23.50 -8.96
C GLU A 128 47.02 -22.76 -9.53
N LYS A 129 48.19 -22.98 -8.91
CA LYS A 129 49.45 -22.46 -9.47
C LYS A 129 49.75 -23.27 -10.72
N SER A 130 49.60 -22.63 -11.88
CA SER A 130 50.03 -23.17 -13.17
C SER A 130 51.45 -23.72 -13.07
N GLN A 131 51.64 -25.00 -13.46
CA GLN A 131 52.94 -25.69 -13.45
C GLN A 131 54.02 -24.89 -14.19
N LEU A 132 53.62 -24.08 -15.19
CA LEU A 132 54.48 -23.13 -15.91
C LEU A 132 55.14 -22.10 -14.99
N ALA A 133 54.39 -21.49 -14.07
CA ALA A 133 54.93 -20.47 -13.16
C ALA A 133 55.97 -21.09 -12.19
N SER A 134 55.77 -22.34 -11.78
CA SER A 134 56.73 -23.08 -10.95
C SER A 134 58.01 -23.45 -11.70
N TRP A 135 57.90 -23.82 -12.98
CA TRP A 135 59.04 -24.14 -13.85
C TRP A 135 59.88 -22.89 -14.15
N ILE A 136 59.24 -21.77 -14.47
CA ILE A 136 59.92 -20.49 -14.73
C ILE A 136 60.65 -19.99 -13.48
N SER A 137 60.03 -20.10 -12.29
CA SER A 137 60.66 -19.66 -11.04
C SER A 137 61.90 -20.49 -10.64
N ARG A 138 62.00 -21.76 -11.05
CA ARG A 138 63.21 -22.57 -10.86
C ARG A 138 64.37 -22.14 -11.77
N GLY A 139 64.10 -21.66 -12.99
CA GLY A 139 65.13 -21.18 -13.92
C GLY A 139 65.74 -19.82 -13.57
N LEU A 140 65.05 -19.03 -12.74
CA LEU A 140 65.45 -17.67 -12.33
C LEU A 140 66.08 -17.60 -10.93
N SER A 141 66.42 -18.75 -10.33
CA SER A 141 67.09 -18.80 -9.03
C SER A 141 68.58 -18.44 -9.16
N PRO A 142 69.13 -17.50 -8.36
CA PRO A 142 70.55 -17.15 -8.43
C PRO A 142 71.42 -18.28 -7.84
N GLU A 143 72.19 -18.94 -8.70
CA GLU A 143 73.05 -20.07 -8.34
C GLU A 143 74.50 -19.59 -8.09
N LYS A 144 75.05 -19.89 -6.90
CA LYS A 144 76.34 -19.38 -6.40
C LYS A 144 77.56 -20.21 -6.85
N ALA A 145 77.63 -20.63 -8.12
CA ALA A 145 78.80 -21.35 -8.64
C ALA A 145 79.24 -20.81 -10.00
N ALA A 146 80.52 -20.43 -10.10
CA ALA A 146 81.17 -20.01 -11.34
C ALA A 146 81.45 -21.22 -12.26
N PRO A 147 81.44 -21.06 -13.60
CA PRO A 147 81.32 -19.80 -14.34
C PRO A 147 79.88 -19.50 -14.79
N TYR A 148 79.32 -18.42 -14.25
CA TYR A 148 77.94 -17.95 -14.45
C TYR A 148 77.66 -17.38 -15.86
N TYR A 149 78.69 -16.97 -16.60
CA TYR A 149 78.53 -16.32 -17.91
C TYR A 149 78.11 -17.30 -19.02
N LEU A 150 78.32 -18.61 -18.85
CA LEU A 150 78.07 -19.60 -19.90
C LEU A 150 76.58 -19.73 -20.25
N LYS A 151 75.68 -19.55 -19.26
CA LYS A 151 74.22 -19.56 -19.46
C LYS A 151 73.76 -18.36 -20.30
N TYR A 152 74.36 -17.18 -20.07
CA TYR A 152 74.06 -15.97 -20.84
C TYR A 152 74.60 -16.06 -22.27
N ILE A 153 75.79 -16.63 -22.46
CA ILE A 153 76.34 -16.88 -23.80
C ILE A 153 75.46 -17.87 -24.57
N LEU A 154 75.01 -18.95 -23.92
CA LEU A 154 74.11 -19.92 -24.55
C LEU A 154 72.76 -19.28 -24.92
N GLY A 155 72.18 -18.49 -24.02
CA GLY A 155 70.95 -17.74 -24.29
C GLY A 155 71.10 -16.72 -25.43
N PHE A 156 72.24 -16.04 -25.51
CA PHE A 156 72.54 -15.09 -26.57
C PHE A 156 72.71 -15.78 -27.94
N VAL A 157 73.38 -16.93 -27.99
CA VAL A 157 73.54 -17.74 -29.20
C VAL A 157 72.20 -18.28 -29.68
N VAL A 158 71.37 -18.80 -28.78
CA VAL A 158 70.00 -19.26 -29.11
C VAL A 158 69.14 -18.10 -29.61
N GLY A 159 69.28 -16.90 -29.02
CA GLY A 159 68.60 -15.69 -29.47
C GLY A 159 69.01 -15.24 -30.87
N ILE A 160 70.31 -15.25 -31.20
CA ILE A 160 70.81 -14.90 -32.54
C ILE A 160 70.29 -15.90 -33.59
N ILE A 161 70.32 -17.20 -33.26
CA ILE A 161 69.84 -18.24 -34.17
C ILE A 161 68.32 -18.12 -34.39
N ALA A 162 67.56 -17.92 -33.32
CA ALA A 162 66.12 -17.69 -33.42
C ALA A 162 65.81 -16.44 -34.27
N MET A 163 66.58 -15.37 -34.13
CA MET A 163 66.38 -14.14 -34.87
C MET A 163 66.78 -14.24 -36.35
N GLY A 164 67.84 -15.00 -36.66
CA GLY A 164 68.23 -15.32 -38.04
C GLY A 164 67.21 -16.21 -38.76
N VAL A 165 66.63 -17.18 -38.04
CA VAL A 165 65.55 -18.04 -38.56
C VAL A 165 64.27 -17.23 -38.79
N LEU A 166 63.94 -16.31 -37.89
CA LEU A 166 62.80 -15.38 -38.04
C LEU A 166 63.00 -14.46 -39.25
N TRP A 167 64.21 -13.95 -39.46
CA TRP A 167 64.54 -13.13 -40.63
C TRP A 167 64.42 -13.90 -41.95
N LEU A 168 64.76 -15.19 -41.96
CA LEU A 168 64.72 -16.04 -43.16
C LEU A 168 63.31 -16.55 -43.50
N LEU A 169 62.42 -16.64 -42.50
CA LEU A 169 61.00 -16.99 -42.67
C LEU A 169 60.11 -15.80 -43.08
N VAL A 170 60.64 -14.58 -43.05
CA VAL A 170 59.91 -13.34 -43.39
C VAL A 170 60.14 -12.98 -44.86
N PRO A 171 59.12 -13.07 -45.74
CA PRO A 171 59.24 -12.62 -47.13
C PRO A 171 59.36 -11.09 -47.20
N ALA A 172 60.35 -10.56 -47.90
CA ALA A 172 60.68 -9.13 -47.94
C ALA A 172 59.58 -8.23 -48.55
N ASP A 173 58.57 -8.82 -49.19
CA ASP A 173 57.61 -8.09 -50.04
C ASP A 173 56.22 -7.94 -49.41
N LYS A 174 56.02 -8.34 -48.14
CA LYS A 174 54.74 -8.15 -47.45
C LYS A 174 54.95 -7.59 -46.03
N PRO A 175 54.28 -6.49 -45.64
CA PRO A 175 54.36 -5.98 -44.28
C PRO A 175 53.78 -7.02 -43.31
N LEU A 176 54.53 -7.39 -42.27
CA LEU A 176 54.18 -8.47 -41.33
C LEU A 176 53.00 -8.17 -40.39
N LEU A 177 52.55 -6.92 -40.34
CA LEU A 177 51.42 -6.49 -39.52
C LEU A 177 50.57 -5.52 -40.36
N GLN A 178 49.46 -6.02 -40.92
CA GLN A 178 48.31 -5.16 -41.19
C GLN A 178 47.62 -4.88 -39.84
N ILE A 179 48.16 -3.95 -39.05
CA ILE A 179 47.36 -3.29 -38.00
C ILE A 179 46.56 -2.21 -38.70
N SER A 180 45.52 -2.66 -39.37
CA SER A 180 44.30 -1.95 -39.69
C SER A 180 43.45 -2.94 -40.46
N PRO A 181 42.37 -3.51 -39.89
CA PRO A 181 41.18 -3.45 -40.70
C PRO A 181 40.99 -1.95 -40.96
N ARG A 182 40.75 -1.53 -42.20
CA ARG A 182 39.81 -0.42 -42.34
C ARG A 182 38.53 -0.95 -41.72
N VAL A 183 38.43 -0.80 -40.40
CA VAL A 183 37.17 -0.85 -39.71
C VAL A 183 36.44 0.29 -40.37
N ASP A 184 35.47 -0.03 -41.21
CA ASP A 184 34.63 0.95 -41.88
C ASP A 184 34.03 1.81 -40.77
N GLY A 185 34.67 2.95 -40.48
CA GLY A 185 34.25 3.84 -39.40
C GLY A 185 32.80 4.25 -39.61
N GLU A 186 32.37 4.36 -40.87
CA GLU A 186 30.97 4.58 -41.23
C GLU A 186 30.03 3.43 -40.85
N GLN A 187 30.45 2.16 -40.97
CA GLN A 187 29.63 1.02 -40.54
C GLN A 187 29.55 0.93 -39.01
N GLN A 188 30.67 1.13 -38.30
CA GLN A 188 30.64 1.19 -36.82
C GLN A 188 29.83 2.39 -36.31
N ILE A 189 29.98 3.56 -36.93
CA ILE A 189 29.18 4.75 -36.59
C ILE A 189 27.69 4.50 -36.86
N LYS A 190 27.32 3.75 -37.91
CA LYS A 190 25.93 3.34 -38.14
C LYS A 190 25.41 2.40 -37.05
N VAL A 191 26.16 1.35 -36.71
CA VAL A 191 25.78 0.40 -35.64
C VAL A 191 25.66 1.13 -34.30
N LEU A 192 26.61 2.00 -33.97
CA LEU A 192 26.57 2.82 -32.74
C LEU A 192 25.39 3.78 -32.69
N LYS A 193 24.98 4.36 -33.83
CA LYS A 193 23.78 5.20 -33.91
C LYS A 193 22.52 4.36 -33.70
N GLU A 194 22.44 3.21 -34.35
CA GLU A 194 21.32 2.28 -34.23
C GLU A 194 21.18 1.74 -32.80
N ASP A 195 22.30 1.41 -32.15
CA ASP A 195 22.34 0.99 -30.75
C ASP A 195 21.92 2.13 -29.80
N ASN A 196 22.38 3.37 -30.04
CA ASN A 196 21.92 4.54 -29.27
C ASN A 196 20.42 4.79 -29.44
N GLU A 197 19.88 4.64 -30.65
CA GLU A 197 18.45 4.77 -30.91
C GLU A 197 17.66 3.67 -30.19
N ARG A 198 18.13 2.42 -30.23
CA ARG A 198 17.54 1.30 -29.47
C ARG A 198 17.61 1.54 -27.96
N LEU A 199 18.76 1.97 -27.44
CA LEU A 199 18.94 2.33 -26.04
C LEU A 199 17.97 3.45 -25.63
N ASN A 200 17.83 4.50 -26.44
CA ASN A 200 16.88 5.57 -26.18
C ASN A 200 15.43 5.07 -26.21
N GLN A 201 15.07 4.17 -27.12
CA GLN A 201 13.74 3.55 -27.16
C GLN A 201 13.47 2.74 -25.88
N ILE A 202 14.42 1.91 -25.46
CA ILE A 202 14.32 1.10 -24.24
C ILE A 202 14.23 1.99 -23.00
N VAL A 203 15.04 3.05 -22.91
CA VAL A 203 14.96 4.03 -21.81
C VAL A 203 13.59 4.69 -21.79
N ASN A 204 13.07 5.13 -22.94
CA ASN A 204 11.74 5.75 -23.03
C ASN A 204 10.63 4.77 -22.64
N GLU A 205 10.69 3.52 -23.08
CA GLU A 205 9.74 2.47 -22.73
C GLU A 205 9.78 2.17 -21.22
N LEU A 206 10.98 2.00 -20.65
CA LEU A 206 11.17 1.80 -19.22
C LEU A 206 10.62 2.98 -18.42
N THR A 207 10.90 4.22 -18.83
CA THR A 207 10.35 5.41 -18.16
C THR A 207 8.83 5.46 -18.23
N SER A 208 8.23 5.11 -19.38
CA SER A 208 6.78 5.05 -19.52
C SER A 208 6.19 3.95 -18.65
N SER A 209 6.82 2.77 -18.60
CA SER A 209 6.38 1.67 -17.74
C SER A 209 6.43 2.04 -16.26
N LEU A 210 7.51 2.71 -15.82
CA LEU A 210 7.68 3.20 -14.46
C LEU A 210 6.61 4.25 -14.12
N GLU A 211 6.34 5.19 -15.03
CA GLU A 211 5.32 6.21 -14.84
C GLU A 211 3.92 5.59 -14.70
N THR A 212 3.57 4.62 -15.56
CA THR A 212 2.29 3.89 -15.43
C THR A 212 2.21 3.07 -14.14
N ALA A 213 3.32 2.48 -13.69
CA ALA A 213 3.37 1.73 -12.43
C ALA A 213 3.18 2.67 -11.23
N ASN A 214 3.85 3.81 -11.20
CA ASN A 214 3.72 4.83 -10.16
C ASN A 214 2.30 5.42 -10.12
N GLN A 215 1.69 5.69 -11.29
CA GLN A 215 0.31 6.16 -11.38
C GLN A 215 -0.67 5.12 -10.81
N LYS A 216 -0.51 3.84 -11.18
CA LYS A 216 -1.31 2.74 -10.62
C LYS A 216 -1.11 2.59 -9.11
N GLU A 217 0.12 2.70 -8.61
CA GLU A 217 0.40 2.65 -7.18
C GLU A 217 -0.32 3.78 -6.44
N SER A 218 -0.27 5.00 -6.98
CA SER A 218 -0.99 6.16 -6.42
C SER A 218 -2.50 5.94 -6.42
N GLN A 219 -3.08 5.42 -7.51
CA GLN A 219 -4.50 5.08 -7.61
C GLN A 219 -4.90 4.03 -6.57
N LEU A 220 -4.16 2.92 -6.49
CA LEU A 220 -4.40 1.85 -5.52
C LEU A 220 -4.28 2.34 -4.08
N ARG A 221 -3.31 3.22 -3.79
CA ARG A 221 -3.19 3.86 -2.46
C ARG A 221 -4.41 4.70 -2.12
N ASN A 222 -4.91 5.50 -3.07
CA ASN A 222 -6.10 6.32 -2.86
C ASN A 222 -7.35 5.47 -2.65
N GLU A 223 -7.53 4.43 -3.48
CA GLU A 223 -8.60 3.45 -3.31
C GLU A 223 -8.52 2.79 -1.93
N LEU A 224 -7.34 2.34 -1.52
CA LEU A 224 -7.14 1.71 -0.21
C LEU A 224 -7.49 2.65 0.95
N VAL A 225 -7.14 3.94 0.86
CA VAL A 225 -7.54 4.94 1.87
C VAL A 225 -9.05 5.09 1.92
N GLN A 226 -9.73 5.18 0.77
CA GLN A 226 -11.20 5.25 0.71
C GLN A 226 -11.84 3.99 1.30
N TYR A 227 -11.35 2.80 0.96
CA TYR A 227 -11.81 1.54 1.54
C TYR A 227 -11.63 1.50 3.07
N GLN A 228 -10.51 2.02 3.58
CA GLN A 228 -10.28 2.10 5.03
C GLN A 228 -11.28 3.03 5.73
N GLU A 229 -11.63 4.16 5.12
CA GLU A 229 -12.64 5.08 5.63
C GLU A 229 -14.03 4.45 5.61
N TRP A 230 -14.43 3.89 4.48
CA TRP A 230 -15.72 3.20 4.35
C TRP A 230 -15.85 2.00 5.30
N SER A 231 -14.78 1.25 5.50
CA SER A 231 -14.73 0.17 6.49
C SER A 231 -14.91 0.68 7.93
N LYS A 232 -14.43 1.89 8.25
CA LYS A 232 -14.72 2.52 9.56
C LYS A 232 -16.19 2.90 9.66
N THR A 233 -16.77 3.49 8.62
CA THR A 233 -18.20 3.85 8.57
C THR A 233 -19.08 2.63 8.77
N LEU A 234 -18.82 1.55 8.03
CA LEU A 234 -19.54 0.28 8.18
C LEU A 234 -19.47 -0.26 9.61
N ARG A 235 -18.27 -0.32 10.21
CA ARG A 235 -18.12 -0.72 11.63
C ARG A 235 -18.91 0.15 12.61
N GLN A 236 -19.06 1.44 12.31
CA GLN A 236 -19.89 2.33 13.13
C GLN A 236 -21.38 2.00 12.97
N LEU A 237 -21.83 1.72 11.75
CA LEU A 237 -23.20 1.28 11.47
C LEU A 237 -23.48 -0.06 12.17
N ASP A 238 -22.59 -1.04 12.09
CA ASP A 238 -22.70 -2.32 12.82
C ASP A 238 -22.81 -2.12 14.33
N LYS A 239 -22.04 -1.17 14.88
CA LYS A 239 -22.10 -0.83 16.31
C LYS A 239 -23.46 -0.23 16.67
N LEU A 240 -24.05 0.60 15.82
CA LEU A 240 -25.40 1.16 16.03
C LEU A 240 -26.45 0.05 15.98
N ALA A 241 -26.36 -0.87 15.00
CA ALA A 241 -27.25 -2.03 14.89
C ALA A 241 -27.17 -2.92 16.14
N SER A 242 -25.95 -3.24 16.58
CA SER A 242 -25.66 -4.06 17.75
C SER A 242 -26.13 -3.40 19.06
N ALA A 243 -26.08 -2.07 19.14
CA ALA A 243 -26.60 -1.29 20.26
C ALA A 243 -28.12 -1.14 20.24
N GLY A 244 -28.81 -1.66 19.21
CA GLY A 244 -30.24 -1.50 19.01
C GLY A 244 -30.66 -0.07 18.66
N LYS A 245 -29.73 0.78 18.21
CA LYS A 245 -30.00 2.18 17.81
C LYS A 245 -30.35 2.27 16.33
N TYR A 246 -31.45 1.61 15.96
CA TYR A 246 -31.86 1.47 14.56
C TYR A 246 -32.26 2.79 13.91
N ARG A 247 -32.87 3.73 14.66
CA ARG A 247 -33.16 5.08 14.14
C ARG A 247 -31.88 5.79 13.69
N ASP A 248 -30.88 5.82 14.56
CA ASP A 248 -29.62 6.55 14.29
C ASP A 248 -28.88 5.92 13.11
N LEU A 249 -28.88 4.58 13.02
CA LEU A 249 -28.33 3.85 11.88
C LEU A 249 -28.97 4.27 10.57
N ILE A 250 -30.30 4.27 10.48
CA ILE A 250 -30.99 4.62 9.23
C ILE A 250 -30.73 6.08 8.86
N MET A 251 -30.73 6.99 9.84
CA MET A 251 -30.38 8.39 9.58
C MET A 251 -28.94 8.57 9.09
N GLU A 252 -27.98 7.79 9.58
CA GLU A 252 -26.61 7.83 9.05
C GLU A 252 -26.55 7.27 7.63
N ILE A 253 -27.26 6.18 7.32
CA ILE A 253 -27.30 5.61 5.96
C ILE A 253 -27.90 6.60 4.95
N GLU A 254 -28.98 7.31 5.29
CA GLU A 254 -29.58 8.32 4.41
C GLU A 254 -28.62 9.47 4.08
N LYS A 255 -27.64 9.78 4.96
CA LYS A 255 -26.60 10.79 4.66
C LYS A 255 -25.56 10.29 3.67
N LEU A 256 -25.47 8.98 3.47
CA LEU A 256 -24.52 8.37 2.53
C LEU A 256 -25.06 8.34 1.09
N ASP A 257 -26.34 8.66 0.91
CA ASP A 257 -26.97 8.65 -0.42
C ASP A 257 -26.25 9.61 -1.38
N GLY A 258 -26.00 9.13 -2.60
CA GLY A 258 -25.27 9.86 -3.64
C GLY A 258 -23.74 9.92 -3.47
N LEU A 259 -23.16 9.30 -2.44
CA LEU A 259 -21.71 9.16 -2.32
C LEU A 259 -21.18 7.96 -3.12
N SER A 260 -19.92 8.04 -3.57
CA SER A 260 -19.26 6.91 -4.25
C SER A 260 -18.79 5.88 -3.22
N ILE A 261 -19.63 4.87 -2.97
CA ILE A 261 -19.35 3.76 -2.04
C ILE A 261 -18.78 2.58 -2.84
N PRO A 262 -17.70 1.92 -2.35
CA PRO A 262 -17.26 0.67 -2.95
C PRO A 262 -18.36 -0.41 -2.91
N SER A 263 -18.53 -1.13 -4.01
CA SER A 263 -19.63 -2.08 -4.23
C SER A 263 -19.81 -3.11 -3.10
N GLU A 264 -18.71 -3.64 -2.59
CA GLU A 264 -18.68 -4.65 -1.53
C GLU A 264 -19.25 -4.07 -0.23
N ILE A 265 -18.87 -2.83 0.10
CA ILE A 265 -19.33 -2.15 1.30
C ILE A 265 -20.78 -1.69 1.14
N GLU A 266 -21.15 -1.21 -0.04
CA GLU A 266 -22.53 -0.83 -0.36
C GLU A 266 -23.49 -2.01 -0.14
N ASN A 267 -23.11 -3.20 -0.59
CA ASN A 267 -23.89 -4.42 -0.36
C ASN A 267 -24.05 -4.74 1.13
N GLU A 268 -22.98 -4.61 1.94
CA GLU A 268 -23.03 -4.85 3.38
C GLU A 268 -23.91 -3.80 4.10
N ILE A 269 -23.81 -2.53 3.72
CA ILE A 269 -24.68 -1.47 4.23
C ILE A 269 -26.14 -1.76 3.87
N MET A 270 -26.41 -2.21 2.66
CA MET A 270 -27.77 -2.52 2.20
C MET A 270 -28.38 -3.71 2.97
N LEU A 271 -27.59 -4.76 3.24
CA LEU A 271 -28.03 -5.87 4.10
C LEU A 271 -28.37 -5.40 5.51
N LEU A 272 -27.52 -4.54 6.09
CA LEU A 272 -27.75 -3.97 7.41
C LEU A 272 -29.00 -3.07 7.43
N TYR A 273 -29.18 -2.27 6.37
CA TYR A 273 -30.35 -1.41 6.17
C TYR A 273 -31.63 -2.25 6.14
N ASP A 274 -31.69 -3.29 5.31
CA ASP A 274 -32.86 -4.16 5.17
C ASP A 274 -33.20 -4.90 6.46
N GLU A 275 -32.20 -5.32 7.23
CA GLU A 275 -32.43 -5.98 8.52
C GLU A 275 -32.96 -5.02 9.59
N CYS A 276 -32.45 -3.78 9.58
CA CYS A 276 -32.74 -2.79 10.61
C CYS A 276 -34.00 -1.97 10.30
N LYS A 277 -34.38 -1.81 9.04
CA LYS A 277 -35.50 -0.95 8.63
C LYS A 277 -36.83 -1.25 9.34
N PRO A 278 -37.33 -2.51 9.48
CA PRO A 278 -38.58 -2.73 10.19
C PRO A 278 -38.45 -2.43 11.70
N LYS A 279 -37.26 -2.61 12.28
CA LYS A 279 -36.98 -2.35 13.70
C LYS A 279 -36.84 -0.85 13.98
N ALA A 280 -36.44 -0.07 13.00
CA ALA A 280 -36.23 1.37 13.11
C ALA A 280 -37.55 2.16 13.15
N ILE A 281 -38.61 1.69 12.49
CA ILE A 281 -39.85 2.47 12.33
C ILE A 281 -40.43 2.90 13.68
N ASP A 282 -40.52 1.98 14.65
CA ASP A 282 -41.08 2.31 15.96
C ASP A 282 -40.21 3.35 16.71
N GLN A 283 -38.88 3.25 16.60
CA GLN A 283 -37.97 4.23 17.21
C GLN A 283 -38.06 5.61 16.54
N ILE A 284 -38.13 5.65 15.21
CA ILE A 284 -38.31 6.88 14.44
C ILE A 284 -39.65 7.51 14.81
N TYR A 285 -40.71 6.70 14.85
CA TYR A 285 -42.05 7.16 15.23
C TYR A 285 -42.08 7.75 16.64
N GLU A 286 -41.49 7.08 17.63
CA GLU A 286 -41.43 7.58 19.00
C GLU A 286 -40.65 8.89 19.11
N SER A 287 -39.50 8.99 18.43
CA SER A 287 -38.70 10.21 18.36
C SER A 287 -39.49 11.36 17.73
N ALA A 288 -40.06 11.15 16.54
CA ALA A 288 -40.87 12.14 15.84
C ALA A 288 -42.06 12.60 16.68
N ARG A 289 -42.72 11.66 17.37
CA ARG A 289 -43.86 11.97 18.24
C ARG A 289 -43.45 12.74 19.49
N ASN A 290 -42.28 12.47 20.06
CA ASN A 290 -41.73 13.23 21.17
C ASN A 290 -41.41 14.67 20.77
N LEU A 291 -40.79 14.87 19.60
CA LEU A 291 -40.56 16.20 19.02
C LEU A 291 -41.87 16.95 18.80
N TYR A 292 -42.85 16.28 18.19
CA TYR A 292 -44.16 16.85 17.93
C TYR A 292 -44.84 17.29 19.24
N ASN A 293 -45.04 16.35 20.18
CA ASN A 293 -45.75 16.62 21.44
C ASN A 293 -45.01 17.65 22.31
N GLY A 294 -43.67 17.60 22.33
CA GLY A 294 -42.84 18.59 23.05
C GLY A 294 -43.00 20.02 22.50
N ASN A 295 -43.47 20.16 21.26
CA ASN A 295 -43.73 21.44 20.62
C ASN A 295 -45.14 22.00 20.86
N ALA A 296 -46.00 21.32 21.64
CA ALA A 296 -47.38 21.74 21.89
C ALA A 296 -47.50 23.19 22.41
N SER A 297 -46.61 23.57 23.32
CA SER A 297 -46.59 24.90 23.95
C SER A 297 -45.93 25.95 23.08
N ARG A 298 -44.81 25.62 22.42
CA ARG A 298 -43.98 26.56 21.66
C ARG A 298 -44.52 26.81 20.26
N LYS A 299 -45.10 25.78 19.63
CA LYS A 299 -45.62 25.79 18.26
C LYS A 299 -44.61 26.33 17.24
N SER A 300 -43.33 26.00 17.43
CA SER A 300 -42.27 26.39 16.51
C SER A 300 -42.41 25.63 15.19
N LYS A 301 -42.41 26.35 14.06
CA LYS A 301 -42.47 25.75 12.72
C LYS A 301 -41.24 24.88 12.44
N ASP A 302 -40.06 25.27 12.92
CA ASP A 302 -38.82 24.51 12.74
C ASP A 302 -38.86 23.17 13.46
N VAL A 303 -39.44 23.12 14.66
CA VAL A 303 -39.59 21.86 15.40
C VAL A 303 -40.64 20.97 14.74
N TYR A 304 -41.71 21.55 14.19
CA TYR A 304 -42.66 20.78 13.37
C TYR A 304 -42.02 20.26 12.09
N ARG A 305 -41.11 21.01 11.47
CA ARG A 305 -40.32 20.55 10.33
C ARG A 305 -39.44 19.36 10.71
N GLN A 306 -38.69 19.43 11.81
CA GLN A 306 -37.87 18.30 12.28
C GLN A 306 -38.73 17.05 12.54
N ALA A 307 -39.86 17.21 13.22
CA ALA A 307 -40.80 16.11 13.44
C ALA A 307 -41.37 15.58 12.11
N ALA A 308 -41.71 16.46 11.17
CA ALA A 308 -42.21 16.09 9.86
C ALA A 308 -41.17 15.29 9.07
N ASP A 309 -39.90 15.70 9.08
CA ASP A 309 -38.81 15.00 8.38
C ASP A 309 -38.63 13.57 8.93
N GLU A 310 -38.70 13.38 10.25
CA GLU A 310 -38.67 12.03 10.83
C GLU A 310 -39.91 11.20 10.51
N PHE A 311 -41.12 11.81 10.51
CA PHE A 311 -42.32 11.10 10.08
C PHE A 311 -42.26 10.71 8.60
N LYS A 312 -41.73 11.59 7.73
CA LYS A 312 -41.51 11.29 6.30
C LYS A 312 -40.56 10.12 6.12
N LEU A 313 -39.47 10.08 6.90
CA LEU A 313 -38.56 8.94 6.90
C LEU A 313 -39.27 7.64 7.33
N ALA A 314 -40.06 7.68 8.41
CA ALA A 314 -40.85 6.51 8.83
C ALA A 314 -41.86 6.07 7.76
N ILE A 315 -42.50 7.01 7.06
CA ILE A 315 -43.44 6.72 5.97
C ILE A 315 -42.69 6.08 4.79
N LYS A 316 -41.56 6.66 4.35
CA LYS A 316 -40.73 6.13 3.27
C LYS A 316 -40.36 4.67 3.52
N ILE A 317 -39.79 4.37 4.70
CA ILE A 317 -39.38 3.01 5.07
C ILE A 317 -40.59 2.06 5.13
N MET A 318 -41.72 2.53 5.64
CA MET A 318 -42.93 1.73 5.74
C MET A 318 -43.58 1.43 4.37
N GLU A 319 -43.44 2.32 3.40
CA GLU A 319 -43.91 2.11 2.02
C GLU A 319 -43.00 1.13 1.24
N GLU A 320 -41.73 1.00 1.63
CA GLU A 320 -40.79 0.00 1.12
C GLU A 320 -41.01 -1.41 1.69
N LEU A 321 -41.83 -1.56 2.75
CA LEU A 321 -42.11 -2.85 3.37
C LEU A 321 -43.29 -3.57 2.71
N ASP A 322 -43.19 -4.90 2.66
CA ASP A 322 -44.31 -5.77 2.29
C ASP A 322 -45.54 -5.50 3.17
N GLU A 323 -46.75 -5.65 2.61
CA GLU A 323 -48.01 -5.42 3.33
C GLU A 323 -48.12 -6.18 4.66
N ASN A 324 -47.57 -7.40 4.72
CA ASN A 324 -47.59 -8.23 5.93
C ASN A 324 -46.58 -7.79 7.00
N SER A 325 -45.61 -6.95 6.63
CA SER A 325 -44.52 -6.46 7.47
C SER A 325 -44.76 -5.04 8.00
N LYS A 326 -45.89 -4.42 7.62
CA LYS A 326 -46.23 -3.06 8.05
C LYS A 326 -46.45 -3.00 9.57
N PRO A 327 -45.93 -1.95 10.25
CA PRO A 327 -46.04 -1.83 11.69
C PRO A 327 -47.47 -1.54 12.12
N LYS A 328 -47.83 -1.97 13.33
CA LYS A 328 -49.13 -1.66 13.96
C LYS A 328 -49.38 -0.15 14.09
N ASN A 329 -48.30 0.62 14.15
CA ASN A 329 -48.32 2.08 14.28
C ASN A 329 -48.51 2.81 12.94
N MET A 330 -48.86 2.12 11.84
CA MET A 330 -49.07 2.72 10.52
C MET A 330 -50.03 3.92 10.54
N LEU A 331 -51.26 3.73 11.03
CA LEU A 331 -52.27 4.79 11.07
C LEU A 331 -51.83 6.03 11.88
N PRO A 332 -51.27 5.88 13.10
CA PRO A 332 -50.77 7.04 13.82
C PRO A 332 -49.53 7.67 13.17
N ILE A 333 -48.65 6.93 12.48
CA ILE A 333 -47.53 7.52 11.73
C ILE A 333 -48.06 8.48 10.66
N TYR A 334 -48.99 8.03 9.80
CA TYR A 334 -49.60 8.91 8.79
C TYR A 334 -50.36 10.08 9.42
N TYR A 335 -51.07 9.84 10.54
CA TYR A 335 -51.89 10.89 11.15
C TYR A 335 -51.05 12.01 11.76
N TYR A 336 -50.07 11.66 12.61
CA TYR A 336 -49.20 12.65 13.24
C TYR A 336 -48.20 13.23 12.24
N GLY A 337 -47.73 12.44 11.28
CA GLY A 337 -46.94 12.92 10.14
C GLY A 337 -47.67 13.99 9.34
N GLY A 338 -48.90 13.73 8.89
CA GLY A 338 -49.71 14.71 8.18
C GLY A 338 -49.94 16.00 8.98
N LYS A 339 -50.15 15.90 10.31
CA LYS A 339 -50.25 17.08 11.17
C LYS A 339 -48.95 17.84 11.29
N ALA A 340 -47.82 17.15 11.48
CA ALA A 340 -46.50 17.77 11.59
C ALA A 340 -46.11 18.49 10.29
N ILE A 341 -46.34 17.85 9.15
CA ILE A 341 -46.12 18.42 7.81
C ILE A 341 -46.98 19.68 7.62
N ALA A 342 -48.30 19.61 7.88
CA ALA A 342 -49.16 20.78 7.72
C ALA A 342 -48.78 21.96 8.64
N LEU A 343 -48.25 21.68 9.84
CA LEU A 343 -47.83 22.68 10.81
C LEU A 343 -46.42 23.23 10.56
N SER A 344 -45.58 22.53 9.80
CA SER A 344 -44.24 23.00 9.43
C SER A 344 -44.29 24.13 8.39
N GLU A 345 -45.31 24.11 7.52
CA GLU A 345 -45.46 25.03 6.37
C GLU A 345 -44.23 25.07 5.44
N TYR A 346 -43.47 23.96 5.38
CA TYR A 346 -42.23 23.84 4.60
C TYR A 346 -42.36 22.76 3.51
N PRO A 347 -41.84 22.97 2.27
CA PRO A 347 -41.09 24.15 1.79
C PRO A 347 -41.94 25.41 1.62
N SER A 348 -43.21 25.23 1.24
CA SER A 348 -44.23 26.27 1.21
C SER A 348 -45.50 25.79 1.92
N ARG A 349 -46.35 26.72 2.33
CA ARG A 349 -47.61 26.40 3.02
C ARG A 349 -48.52 25.51 2.17
N ASP A 350 -48.54 25.72 0.86
CA ASP A 350 -49.43 24.99 -0.04
C ASP A 350 -48.87 23.59 -0.33
N GLU A 351 -47.56 23.44 -0.58
CA GLU A 351 -46.92 22.13 -0.73
C GLU A 351 -47.06 21.27 0.54
N ALA A 352 -46.82 21.86 1.71
CA ALA A 352 -46.99 21.19 2.99
C ALA A 352 -48.44 20.73 3.21
N ARG A 353 -49.42 21.51 2.76
CA ARG A 353 -50.84 21.14 2.83
C ARG A 353 -51.18 20.00 1.89
N GLU A 354 -50.68 20.03 0.67
CA GLU A 354 -50.90 18.94 -0.29
C GLU A 354 -50.30 17.62 0.21
N GLU A 355 -49.08 17.67 0.74
CA GLU A 355 -48.41 16.50 1.29
C GLU A 355 -49.11 15.97 2.56
N ALA A 356 -49.58 16.86 3.44
CA ALA A 356 -50.40 16.48 4.58
C ALA A 356 -51.74 15.84 4.16
N LEU A 357 -52.38 16.37 3.11
CA LEU A 357 -53.61 15.81 2.55
C LEU A 357 -53.39 14.40 2.00
N LYS A 358 -52.24 14.12 1.35
CA LYS A 358 -51.88 12.76 0.92
C LYS A 358 -51.87 11.81 2.12
N CYS A 359 -51.18 12.17 3.20
CA CYS A 359 -51.14 11.35 4.42
C CYS A 359 -52.53 11.06 4.99
N PHE A 360 -53.40 12.08 5.08
CA PHE A 360 -54.76 11.88 5.60
C PHE A 360 -55.64 11.06 4.65
N ARG A 361 -55.52 11.23 3.33
CA ARG A 361 -56.27 10.45 2.34
C ARG A 361 -55.88 8.98 2.40
N THR A 362 -54.59 8.65 2.54
CA THR A 362 -54.12 7.28 2.75
C THR A 362 -54.80 6.61 3.95
N ILE A 363 -54.98 7.32 5.06
CA ILE A 363 -55.70 6.78 6.24
C ILE A 363 -57.17 6.49 5.91
N VAL A 364 -57.82 7.38 5.15
CA VAL A 364 -59.23 7.20 4.76
C VAL A 364 -59.41 6.04 3.79
N GLU A 365 -58.45 5.83 2.89
CA GLU A 365 -58.45 4.71 1.94
C GLU A 365 -58.21 3.37 2.63
N VAL A 366 -57.19 3.29 3.49
CA VAL A 366 -56.79 2.04 4.15
C VAL A 366 -57.72 1.68 5.31
N ALA A 367 -58.24 2.68 6.05
CA ALA A 367 -58.95 2.47 7.30
C ALA A 367 -60.16 3.41 7.50
N PRO A 368 -61.14 3.46 6.57
CA PRO A 368 -62.21 4.46 6.56
C PRO A 368 -63.10 4.44 7.81
N ASN A 369 -63.35 3.25 8.36
CA ASN A 369 -64.28 3.04 9.47
C ASN A 369 -63.63 3.12 10.86
N THR A 370 -62.36 3.53 10.94
CA THR A 370 -61.63 3.66 12.21
C THR A 370 -61.72 5.06 12.80
N GLU A 371 -61.34 5.21 14.08
CA GLU A 371 -61.17 6.54 14.72
C GLU A 371 -60.25 7.44 13.89
N TYR A 372 -59.10 6.92 13.44
CA TYR A 372 -58.17 7.65 12.59
C TYR A 372 -58.79 8.02 11.24
N GLY A 373 -59.61 7.15 10.64
CA GLY A 373 -60.37 7.47 9.42
C GLY A 373 -61.33 8.65 9.60
N ARG A 374 -62.01 8.74 10.75
CA ARG A 374 -62.85 9.91 11.09
C ARG A 374 -62.01 11.16 11.33
N TYR A 375 -60.91 11.04 12.07
CA TYR A 375 -60.03 12.17 12.37
C TYR A 375 -59.35 12.72 11.12
N ALA A 376 -58.93 11.85 10.20
CA ALA A 376 -58.32 12.23 8.94
C ALA A 376 -59.31 13.01 8.06
N ARG A 377 -60.57 12.56 7.93
CA ARG A 377 -61.63 13.30 7.23
C ARG A 377 -61.86 14.71 7.79
N ALA A 378 -61.82 14.85 9.12
CA ALA A 378 -61.93 16.16 9.76
C ALA A 378 -60.74 17.07 9.40
N ARG A 379 -59.51 16.55 9.39
CA ARG A 379 -58.31 17.33 9.01
C ARG A 379 -58.29 17.70 7.53
N ILE A 380 -58.73 16.81 6.64
CA ILE A 380 -58.91 17.11 5.22
C ILE A 380 -59.86 18.30 5.04
N SER A 381 -61.03 18.24 5.66
CA SER A 381 -62.02 19.34 5.59
C SER A 381 -61.49 20.66 6.15
N GLU A 382 -60.70 20.64 7.22
CA GLU A 382 -60.06 21.85 7.76
C GLU A 382 -59.05 22.47 6.79
N ILE A 383 -58.17 21.66 6.19
CA ILE A 383 -57.18 22.14 5.21
C ILE A 383 -57.88 22.73 3.98
N GLU A 384 -58.86 22.01 3.42
CA GLU A 384 -59.61 22.43 2.24
C GLU A 384 -60.43 23.71 2.51
N ALA A 385 -60.93 23.89 3.73
CA ALA A 385 -61.57 25.13 4.18
C ALA A 385 -60.57 26.26 4.51
N GLY A 386 -59.27 26.07 4.27
CA GLY A 386 -58.23 27.06 4.52
C GLY A 386 -57.88 27.28 6.00
N LYS A 387 -58.44 26.49 6.92
CA LYS A 387 -58.22 26.60 8.36
C LYS A 387 -56.84 26.08 8.74
N THR A 388 -56.31 26.57 9.87
CA THR A 388 -55.08 26.04 10.46
C THR A 388 -55.40 24.81 11.29
N ILE A 389 -54.64 23.74 11.07
CA ILE A 389 -54.75 22.51 11.86
C ILE A 389 -54.31 22.81 13.29
N LYS A 390 -55.02 22.24 14.27
CA LYS A 390 -54.61 22.31 15.67
C LYS A 390 -53.56 21.27 16.00
N HIS A 391 -52.65 21.66 16.89
CA HIS A 391 -51.78 20.71 17.60
C HIS A 391 -52.62 19.62 18.25
#